data_AF-A0A1H9ZAF4-F1
#
_entry.id   AF-A0A1H9ZAF4-F1
#
_cell.length_a   1.000
_cell.length_b   1.000
_cell.length_c   1.000
_cell.angle_alpha   90.00
_cell.angle_beta   90.00
_cell.angle_gamma   90.00
#
_symmetry.space_group_name_H-M   'P 1'
#
loop_
_entity.id
_entity.type
_entity.pdbx_description
1 polymer ?
#
loop_
_entity_poly.entity_id
_entity_poly.type
_entity_poly.pdbx_seq_one_letter_code
_entity_poly.pdbx_strand_id
1 'polypeptide(L)' 'MANSEDQDSEQVWHTAVEWVIREHESLSPVERQELIGWLNMNPAHRKAYDEASRLWLITGLVPPFEPPAED' A
#
# COMPACT_ATOMS: atom_id res chain seq x y z
N MET A 1 -20.22 13.55 15.18
CA MET A 1 -20.23 12.25 14.49
C MET A 1 -19.08 12.24 13.47
N ALA A 2 -17.84 12.45 13.90
CA ALA A 2 -16.69 12.69 13.01
C ALA A 2 -15.62 11.57 13.08
N ASN A 3 -15.96 10.42 13.69
CA ASN A 3 -14.99 9.36 13.97
C ASN A 3 -15.14 8.14 13.05
N SER A 4 -16.18 8.06 12.22
CA SER A 4 -16.39 6.90 11.35
C SER A 4 -15.66 7.06 10.02
N GLU A 5 -15.78 8.22 9.38
CA GLU A 5 -15.15 8.51 8.08
C GLU A 5 -13.61 8.46 8.14
N ASP A 6 -13.02 8.86 9.27
CA ASP A 6 -11.58 8.79 9.51
C ASP A 6 -11.11 7.33 9.65
N GLN A 7 -11.90 6.49 10.33
CA GLN A 7 -11.63 5.06 10.50
C GLN A 7 -11.82 4.29 9.19
N ASP A 8 -12.83 4.63 8.40
CA ASP A 8 -12.99 4.10 7.04
C ASP A 8 -11.79 4.48 6.15
N SER A 9 -11.30 5.72 6.25
CA SER A 9 -10.14 6.19 5.49
C SER A 9 -8.84 5.49 5.93
N GLU A 10 -8.64 5.30 7.23
CA GLU A 10 -7.51 4.56 7.80
C GLU A 10 -7.54 3.09 7.36
N GLN A 11 -8.72 2.46 7.37
CA GLN A 11 -8.89 1.09 6.91
C GLN A 11 -8.57 0.94 5.41
N VAL A 12 -9.07 1.87 4.58
CA VAL A 12 -8.78 1.91 3.14
C VAL A 12 -7.27 2.11 2.89
N TRP A 13 -6.62 2.98 3.67
CA TRP A 13 -5.19 3.18 3.62
C TRP A 13 -4.40 1.92 3.98
N HIS A 14 -4.76 1.25 5.07
CA HIS A 14 -4.09 0.03 5.51
C HIS A 14 -4.19 -1.07 4.45
N THR A 15 -5.38 -1.28 3.89
CA THR A 15 -5.60 -2.26 2.81
C THR A 15 -4.80 -1.90 1.55
N ALA A 16 -4.69 -0.62 1.20
CA ALA A 16 -3.88 -0.17 0.07
C ALA A 16 -2.39 -0.53 0.23
N VAL A 17 -1.81 -0.22 1.39
CA VAL A 17 -0.39 -0.53 1.70
C VAL A 17 -0.15 -2.04 1.65
N GLU A 18 -1.06 -2.81 2.22
CA GLU A 18 -1.04 -4.26 2.21
C GLU A 18 -1.04 -4.87 0.79
N TRP A 19 -1.79 -4.28 -0.14
CA TRP A 19 -1.76 -4.68 -1.55
C TRP A 19 -0.43 -4.36 -2.22
N VAL A 20 0.14 -3.18 -1.95
CA VAL A 20 1.42 -2.74 -2.53
C VAL A 20 2.58 -3.65 -2.09
N ILE A 21 2.61 -4.04 -0.81
CA ILE A 21 3.62 -4.98 -0.29
C ILE A 21 3.51 -6.32 -1.01
N ARG A 22 2.31 -6.91 -1.08
CA ARG A 22 2.08 -8.21 -1.73
C ARG A 22 2.37 -8.17 -3.23
N GLU A 23 2.07 -7.07 -3.92
CA GLU A 23 2.43 -6.84 -5.32
C GLU A 23 3.94 -6.88 -5.54
N HIS A 24 4.70 -6.27 -4.65
CA HIS A 24 6.16 -6.27 -4.71
C HIS A 24 6.78 -7.64 -4.36
N GLU A 25 6.16 -8.41 -3.47
CA GLU A 25 6.62 -9.76 -3.12
C GLU A 25 6.33 -10.78 -4.22
N SER A 26 5.13 -10.70 -4.83
CA SER A 26 4.65 -11.39 -6.04
C SER A 26 3.22 -11.88 -5.81
N LEU A 27 2.24 -11.22 -6.43
CA LEU A 27 0.85 -11.70 -6.42
C LEU A 27 0.65 -12.93 -7.31
N SER A 28 -0.23 -13.83 -6.89
CA SER A 28 -0.81 -14.87 -7.76
C SER A 28 -1.83 -14.26 -8.74
N PRO A 29 -2.22 -14.99 -9.80
CA PRO A 29 -3.28 -14.54 -10.71
C PRO A 29 -4.64 -14.32 -10.04
N VAL A 30 -4.92 -15.04 -8.94
CA VAL A 30 -6.16 -14.89 -8.16
C VAL A 30 -6.12 -13.58 -7.38
N GLU A 31 -5.04 -13.33 -6.64
CA GLU A 31 -4.89 -12.10 -5.86
C GLU A 31 -4.84 -10.84 -6.74
N ARG A 32 -4.29 -10.94 -7.96
CA ARG A 32 -4.38 -9.86 -8.94
C ARG A 32 -5.82 -9.51 -9.32
N GLN A 33 -6.70 -10.50 -9.46
CA GLN A 33 -8.11 -10.26 -9.75
C GLN A 33 -8.83 -9.65 -8.54
N GLU A 34 -8.49 -10.08 -7.32
CA GLU A 34 -9.00 -9.51 -6.08
C GLU A 34 -8.59 -8.05 -5.92
N LEU A 35 -7.32 -7.72 -6.18
CA LEU A 35 -6.82 -6.34 -6.22
C LEU A 35 -7.60 -5.48 -7.21
N ILE A 36 -7.75 -5.95 -8.46
CA ILE A 36 -8.51 -5.22 -9.49
C ILE A 36 -9.98 -5.03 -9.05
N GLY A 37 -10.58 -6.04 -8.45
CA GLY A 37 -11.93 -5.96 -7.89
C GLY A 37 -12.02 -4.87 -6.82
N TRP A 38 -11.13 -4.92 -5.84
CA TRP A 38 -11.08 -3.95 -4.75
C TRP A 38 -10.86 -2.50 -5.25
N LEU A 39 -9.97 -2.28 -6.21
CA LEU A 39 -9.71 -0.97 -6.81
C LEU A 39 -10.91 -0.40 -7.58
N ASN A 40 -11.77 -1.26 -8.13
CA ASN A 40 -12.95 -0.85 -8.90
C ASN A 40 -14.19 -0.65 -8.03
N MET A 41 -14.19 -1.14 -6.78
CA MET A 41 -15.33 -0.99 -5.87
C MET A 41 -15.54 0.46 -5.41
N ASN A 42 -14.47 1.23 -5.23
CA ASN A 42 -14.57 2.61 -4.73
C ASN A 42 -13.40 3.48 -5.24
N PRO A 43 -13.63 4.69 -5.76
CA PRO A 43 -12.55 5.60 -6.14
C PRO A 43 -11.57 5.93 -4.99
N ALA A 44 -12.00 5.88 -3.73
CA ALA A 44 -11.13 6.06 -2.57
C ALA A 44 -10.05 4.96 -2.47
N HIS A 45 -10.39 3.71 -2.81
CA HIS A 45 -9.45 2.59 -2.81
C HIS A 45 -8.33 2.81 -3.83
N ARG A 46 -8.71 3.21 -5.06
CA ARG A 46 -7.75 3.54 -6.12
C ARG A 46 -6.82 4.67 -5.71
N LYS A 47 -7.37 5.75 -5.14
CA LYS A 47 -6.56 6.89 -4.68
C LYS A 47 -5.55 6.48 -3.60
N ALA A 48 -5.99 5.70 -2.61
CA ALA A 48 -5.12 5.22 -1.53
C ALA A 48 -4.01 4.29 -2.05
N TYR A 49 -4.35 3.38 -2.97
CA TYR A 49 -3.36 2.51 -3.61
C TYR A 49 -2.34 3.28 -4.43
N ASP A 50 -2.77 4.23 -5.28
CA ASP A 50 -1.86 5.08 -6.06
C ASP A 50 -0.91 5.89 -5.16
N GLU A 51 -1.39 6.32 -3.99
CA GLU A 51 -0.58 7.01 -2.99
C GLU A 51 0.40 6.06 -2.27
N ALA A 52 -0.06 4.89 -1.84
CA ALA A 52 0.78 3.85 -1.24
C ALA A 52 1.88 3.37 -2.20
N SER A 53 1.56 3.14 -3.48
CA SER A 53 2.54 2.75 -4.50
C SER A 53 3.59 3.83 -4.72
N ARG A 54 3.20 5.11 -4.71
CA ARG A 54 4.14 6.24 -4.82
C ARG A 54 5.07 6.30 -3.62
N LEU A 55 4.54 6.14 -2.41
CA LEU A 55 5.37 6.10 -1.20
C LEU A 55 6.35 4.93 -1.23
N TRP A 56 5.91 3.74 -1.62
CA TRP A 56 6.77 2.57 -1.75
C TRP A 56 7.95 2.79 -2.70
N LEU A 57 7.72 3.46 -3.83
CA LEU A 57 8.79 3.82 -4.76
C LEU A 57 9.77 4.82 -4.14
N ILE A 58 9.29 5.79 -3.35
CA ILE A 58 10.16 6.78 -2.68
C ILE A 58 10.98 6.11 -1.56
N THR A 59 10.36 5.22 -0.76
CA THR A 59 11.04 4.54 0.35
C THR A 59 11.99 3.45 -0.12
N GLY A 60 11.67 2.74 -1.22
CA GLY A 60 12.55 1.76 -1.85
C GLY A 60 13.83 2.35 -2.46
N LEU A 61 13.90 3.68 -2.61
CA LEU A 61 15.12 4.40 -3.02
C LEU A 61 16.04 4.75 -1.84
N VAL A 62 15.62 4.49 -0.60
CA VAL A 62 16.44 4.70 0.59
C VAL A 62 17.16 3.38 0.87
N PRO A 63 18.49 3.27 0.62
CA PRO A 63 19.23 2.10 1.07
C PRO A 63 19.08 1.98 2.59
N PRO A 64 18.97 0.75 3.14
CA PRO A 64 19.03 0.59 4.58
C PRO A 64 20.32 1.26 5.06
N PHE A 65 20.21 2.10 6.09
CA PHE A 65 21.39 2.68 6.72
C PHE A 65 22.22 1.52 7.29
N GLU A 66 23.30 1.16 6.61
CA GLU A 66 24.33 0.29 7.17
C GLU A 66 25.17 1.17 8.11
N PRO A 67 25.07 1.01 9.44
CA PRO A 67 26.03 1.65 10.33
C PRO A 67 27.44 1.16 9.93
N PRO A 68 28.44 2.06 9.91
CA PRO A 68 29.80 1.66 9.57
C PRO A 68 30.24 0.53 10.51
N ALA A 69 30.78 -0.55 9.94
CA ALA A 69 31.39 -1.61 10.73
C ALA A 69 32.47 -0.98 11.62
N GLU A 70 32.24 -0.99 12.92
CA GLU A 70 33.23 -0.57 13.91
C GLU A 70 34.37 -1.62 13.89
N ASP A 71 35.60 -1.16 13.63
CA ASP A 71 36.86 -1.94 13.72
C ASP A 71 37.38 -1.95 15.16
#